data_AF-A0A969UM11-F1
#
_entry.id   AF-A0A969UM11-F1
#
_cell.length_a   1.000
_cell.length_b   1.000
_cell.length_c   1.000
_cell.angle_alpha   90.00
_cell.angle_beta   90.00
_cell.angle_gamma   90.00
#
_symmetry.space_group_name_H-M   'P 1'
#
loop_
_entity.id
_entity.type
_entity.pdbx_description
1 polymer ?
#
loop_
_entity_poly.entity_id
_entity_poly.type
_entity_poly.pdbx_seq_one_letter_code
_entity_poly.pdbx_strand_id
1 'polypeptide(L)'
;MTISCSALRCIFLSFSLGATLNFYFDTLPPVTAQSIEPPPGQGAPNGTVGGGSRTSTRFCVKASSTPSRKLKALTPQGQIGLTVSDRPHLWFYLPKTTAQTLELSLFDAQMNGLYQTTLSINEWTGLVNLPWPETAPKLHHNQPYYWTIALICNPRDRTDDWVVGGWIKRVELDQKLSAALAATDADPISLYMQRGLWHEALSILSERRRNEPENSALATIWAKILQAIDLTTHLSAASTTSNK
;
A
#
# COMPACT_ATOMS: atom_id res chain seq x y z
N MET A 1 -18.64 92.16 17.53
CA MET A 1 -19.51 92.12 18.73
C MET A 1 -19.61 90.65 19.14
N THR A 2 -19.07 90.35 20.32
CA THR A 2 -18.90 89.03 20.95
C THR A 2 -20.26 88.43 21.38
N ILE A 3 -20.43 87.10 21.47
CA ILE A 3 -20.40 86.26 22.70
C ILE A 3 -20.53 84.78 22.23
N SER A 4 -19.49 83.94 22.31
CA SER A 4 -19.18 82.92 23.34
C SER A 4 -20.29 81.90 23.67
N CYS A 5 -20.06 80.60 23.38
CA CYS A 5 -20.30 79.52 24.36
C CYS A 5 -19.70 78.15 23.93
N SER A 6 -18.82 77.63 24.79
CA SER A 6 -18.64 76.25 25.25
C SER A 6 -18.44 75.05 24.30
N ALA A 7 -17.22 74.51 24.43
CA ALA A 7 -16.88 73.15 24.87
C ALA A 7 -17.35 71.94 24.05
N LEU A 8 -16.38 71.18 23.51
CA LEU A 8 -16.30 69.73 23.79
C LEU A 8 -14.90 69.18 23.45
N ARG A 9 -14.34 68.41 24.37
CA ARG A 9 -13.10 67.62 24.23
C ARG A 9 -13.39 66.39 23.36
N CYS A 10 -12.56 66.11 22.36
CA CYS A 10 -12.48 64.80 21.71
C CYS A 10 -11.10 64.18 21.94
N ILE A 11 -11.05 63.18 22.81
CA ILE A 11 -9.90 62.30 23.01
C ILE A 11 -10.00 61.21 21.94
N PHE A 12 -9.02 61.14 21.04
CA PHE A 12 -8.90 60.05 20.06
C PHE A 12 -8.30 58.82 20.76
N LEU A 13 -9.11 57.80 20.99
CA LEU A 13 -8.66 56.44 21.32
C LEU A 13 -8.65 55.62 20.03
N SER A 14 -7.44 55.36 19.51
CA SER A 14 -7.19 54.41 18.44
C SER A 14 -7.35 52.99 18.97
N PHE A 15 -8.43 52.31 18.59
CA PHE A 15 -8.66 50.90 18.89
C PHE A 15 -8.18 50.05 17.70
N SER A 16 -6.98 49.46 17.78
CA SER A 16 -6.53 48.48 16.79
C SER A 16 -7.08 47.10 17.17
N LEU A 17 -8.12 46.64 16.46
CA LEU A 17 -8.61 45.28 16.59
C LEU A 17 -7.73 44.34 15.74
N GLY A 18 -6.67 43.81 16.33
CA GLY A 18 -5.89 42.72 15.73
C GLY A 18 -6.63 41.40 15.90
N ALA A 19 -7.35 40.95 14.88
CA ALA A 19 -7.93 39.62 14.86
C ALA A 19 -6.84 38.59 14.56
N THR A 20 -6.30 37.94 15.60
CA THR A 20 -5.42 36.78 15.44
C THR A 20 -6.26 35.58 15.02
N LEU A 21 -6.15 35.15 13.76
CA LEU A 21 -6.67 33.86 13.33
C LEU A 21 -5.85 32.76 14.02
N ASN A 22 -6.43 32.15 15.05
CA ASN A 22 -5.91 30.92 15.63
C ASN A 22 -6.12 29.80 14.60
N PHE A 23 -5.08 29.48 13.84
CA PHE A 23 -5.02 28.25 13.06
C PHE A 23 -4.85 27.10 14.04
N TYR A 24 -5.97 26.49 14.44
CA TYR A 24 -5.95 25.17 15.06
C TYR A 24 -5.46 24.18 14.00
N PHE A 25 -4.17 23.82 14.07
CA PHE A 25 -3.70 22.58 13.48
C PHE A 25 -4.30 21.44 14.31
N ASP A 26 -5.45 20.92 13.89
CA ASP A 26 -5.97 19.66 14.43
C ASP A 26 -4.98 18.56 14.04
N THR A 27 -4.25 18.09 15.05
CA THR A 27 -3.35 16.95 14.94
C THR A 27 -4.20 15.71 14.75
N LEU A 28 -4.11 15.09 13.58
CA LEU A 28 -4.77 13.81 13.29
C LEU A 28 -4.44 12.78 14.39
N PRO A 29 -5.42 12.01 14.86
CA PRO A 29 -5.20 11.01 15.90
C PRO A 29 -4.18 9.95 15.41
N PRO A 30 -3.30 9.47 16.29
CA PRO A 30 -2.28 8.51 15.92
C PRO A 30 -2.91 7.16 15.53
N VAL A 31 -2.56 6.67 14.33
CA VAL A 31 -2.88 5.30 13.89
C VAL A 31 -2.25 4.29 14.85
N THR A 32 -3.11 3.63 15.64
CA THR A 32 -2.69 2.66 16.66
C THR A 32 -2.30 1.32 16.02
N ALA A 33 -1.30 0.66 16.60
CA ALA A 33 -0.70 -0.56 16.04
C ALA A 33 -1.69 -1.75 15.92
N GLN A 34 -2.75 -1.77 16.73
CA GLN A 34 -3.78 -2.82 16.71
C GLN A 34 -4.68 -2.76 15.45
N SER A 35 -4.70 -1.63 14.74
CA SER A 35 -5.49 -1.46 13.50
C SER A 35 -4.78 -1.99 12.24
N ILE A 36 -3.54 -2.46 12.38
CA ILE A 36 -2.64 -2.76 11.27
C ILE A 36 -2.54 -4.26 11.00
N GLU A 37 -2.94 -5.10 11.95
CA GLU A 37 -3.05 -6.54 11.70
C GLU A 37 -4.37 -6.85 10.97
N PRO A 38 -4.37 -7.80 10.02
CA PRO A 38 -5.59 -8.17 9.34
C PRO A 38 -6.55 -8.72 10.40
N PRO A 39 -7.85 -8.37 10.36
CA PRO A 39 -8.82 -9.09 11.16
C PRO A 39 -8.72 -10.60 10.84
N PRO A 40 -9.11 -11.50 11.77
CA PRO A 40 -9.16 -12.94 11.48
C PRO A 40 -9.91 -13.19 10.17
N GLY A 41 -9.15 -13.54 9.12
CA GLY A 41 -9.66 -13.66 7.77
C GLY A 41 -10.19 -15.06 7.47
N GLN A 42 -10.81 -15.20 6.29
CA GLN A 42 -11.05 -16.54 5.74
C GLN A 42 -9.70 -17.18 5.43
N GLY A 43 -9.50 -18.42 5.91
CA GLY A 43 -8.33 -19.20 5.56
C GLY A 43 -8.19 -19.30 4.05
N ALA A 44 -6.95 -19.17 3.55
CA ALA A 44 -6.66 -19.45 2.15
C ALA A 44 -7.09 -20.89 1.81
N PRO A 45 -7.60 -21.15 0.58
CA PRO A 45 -7.74 -22.51 0.09
C PRO A 45 -6.44 -23.30 0.31
N ASN A 46 -6.54 -24.62 0.51
CA ASN A 46 -5.38 -25.50 0.61
C ASN A 46 -4.58 -25.45 -0.69
N GLY A 47 -3.64 -24.51 -0.75
CA GLY A 47 -2.60 -24.42 -1.75
C GLY A 47 -1.31 -24.92 -1.11
N THR A 48 -0.60 -25.80 -1.80
CA THR A 48 0.77 -26.11 -1.41
C THR A 48 1.56 -24.82 -1.45
N VAL A 49 2.11 -24.39 -0.31
CA VAL A 49 3.13 -23.35 -0.28
C VAL A 49 4.21 -23.79 -1.27
N GLY A 50 4.52 -22.97 -2.27
CA GLY A 50 5.55 -23.28 -3.24
C GLY A 50 6.80 -23.73 -2.49
N GLY A 51 7.19 -24.98 -2.68
CA GLY A 51 8.32 -25.58 -1.98
C GLY A 51 9.54 -24.69 -2.24
N GLY A 52 10.01 -24.00 -1.20
CA GLY A 52 11.28 -23.29 -1.26
C GLY A 52 12.37 -24.31 -1.51
N SER A 53 12.73 -24.52 -2.78
CA SER A 53 13.63 -25.58 -3.18
C SER A 53 15.03 -25.04 -3.39
N ARG A 54 15.93 -25.63 -2.58
CA ARG A 54 17.31 -26.04 -2.87
C ARG A 54 18.33 -24.95 -3.20
N THR A 55 19.35 -24.95 -2.35
CA THR A 55 20.59 -24.21 -2.43
C THR A 55 21.39 -24.57 -3.69
N SER A 56 21.21 -23.80 -4.76
CA SER A 56 22.24 -23.58 -5.77
C SER A 56 22.03 -22.17 -6.32
N THR A 57 22.93 -21.26 -5.94
CA THR A 57 23.15 -19.92 -6.56
C THR A 57 22.05 -19.42 -7.49
N ARG A 58 20.94 -18.90 -6.93
CA ARG A 58 19.91 -18.26 -7.74
C ARG A 58 20.49 -17.02 -8.44
N PHE A 59 20.66 -17.12 -9.76
CA PHE A 59 21.57 -16.29 -10.54
C PHE A 59 21.24 -14.80 -10.61
N CYS A 60 19.96 -14.43 -10.48
CA CYS A 60 19.54 -13.05 -10.71
C CYS A 60 19.24 -12.24 -9.45
N VAL A 61 19.25 -12.85 -8.26
CA VAL A 61 19.09 -12.13 -6.98
C VAL A 61 20.26 -12.54 -6.10
N LYS A 62 21.14 -11.59 -5.77
CA LYS A 62 22.27 -11.89 -4.86
C LYS A 62 21.72 -12.41 -3.54
N ALA A 63 22.20 -13.59 -3.12
CA ALA A 63 21.86 -14.16 -1.83
C ALA A 63 22.30 -13.20 -0.72
N SER A 64 21.35 -12.44 -0.18
CA SER A 64 21.57 -11.64 1.03
C SER A 64 21.46 -12.58 2.23
N SER A 65 22.41 -12.52 3.16
CA SER A 65 22.33 -13.20 4.46
C SER A 65 21.16 -12.70 5.33
N THR A 66 20.52 -11.60 4.93
CA THR A 66 19.37 -11.00 5.61
C THR A 66 18.04 -11.45 4.96
N PRO A 67 17.09 -12.03 5.71
CA PRO A 67 15.78 -12.47 5.20
C PRO A 67 14.94 -11.38 4.49
N SER A 68 15.12 -10.11 4.86
CA SER A 68 14.35 -8.95 4.37
C SER A 68 14.67 -8.47 2.96
N ARG A 69 15.68 -9.05 2.28
CA ARG A 69 16.05 -8.67 0.90
C ARG A 69 15.73 -9.75 -0.12
N LYS A 70 14.62 -10.46 0.08
CA LYS A 70 14.11 -11.47 -0.85
C LYS A 70 12.87 -10.94 -1.54
N LEU A 71 12.60 -11.41 -2.75
CA LEU A 71 11.31 -11.17 -3.41
C LEU A 71 10.18 -11.56 -2.45
N LYS A 72 9.20 -10.68 -2.23
CA LYS A 72 8.10 -10.92 -1.29
C LYS A 72 6.79 -10.32 -1.78
N ALA A 73 5.72 -11.09 -1.76
CA ALA A 73 4.37 -10.57 -1.99
C ALA A 73 3.87 -9.82 -0.75
N LEU A 74 3.24 -8.66 -0.96
CA LEU A 74 2.55 -7.91 0.10
C LEU A 74 1.10 -8.34 0.14
N THR A 75 0.88 -9.49 0.77
CA THR A 75 -0.42 -10.11 0.97
C THR A 75 -0.51 -10.54 2.45
N PRO A 76 -1.71 -10.53 3.08
CA PRO A 76 -1.85 -11.03 4.44
C PRO A 76 -1.42 -12.51 4.51
N GLN A 77 -0.45 -12.81 5.38
CA GLN A 77 0.13 -14.14 5.52
C GLN A 77 -0.96 -15.16 5.96
N GLY A 78 -1.07 -16.27 5.24
CA GLY A 78 -2.00 -17.36 5.59
C GLY A 78 -3.49 -17.03 5.39
N GLN A 79 -3.82 -15.89 4.80
CA GLN A 79 -5.19 -15.43 4.60
C GLN A 79 -5.41 -14.96 3.16
N ILE A 80 -6.69 -14.83 2.77
CA ILE A 80 -7.07 -14.23 1.49
C ILE A 80 -7.03 -12.70 1.63
N GLY A 81 -6.27 -12.02 0.77
CA GLY A 81 -6.32 -10.56 0.64
C GLY A 81 -7.66 -10.11 0.07
N LEU A 82 -8.31 -9.12 0.68
CA LEU A 82 -9.56 -8.58 0.18
C LEU A 82 -9.31 -7.30 -0.61
N THR A 83 -10.18 -7.04 -1.59
CA THR A 83 -10.23 -5.80 -2.36
C THR A 83 -11.68 -5.47 -2.74
N VAL A 84 -12.02 -4.20 -2.92
CA VAL A 84 -13.30 -3.80 -3.52
C VAL A 84 -13.17 -3.54 -5.03
N SER A 85 -11.93 -3.40 -5.51
CA SER A 85 -11.62 -3.16 -6.92
C SER A 85 -11.79 -4.44 -7.76
N ASP A 86 -12.27 -4.28 -8.99
CA ASP A 86 -12.26 -5.34 -10.01
C ASP A 86 -10.89 -5.53 -10.66
N ARG A 87 -10.00 -4.56 -10.47
CA ARG A 87 -8.65 -4.46 -11.02
C ARG A 87 -7.72 -3.85 -9.94
N PRO A 88 -7.41 -4.61 -8.88
CA PRO A 88 -6.61 -4.11 -7.77
C PRO A 88 -5.14 -3.92 -8.16
N HIS A 89 -4.46 -3.01 -7.48
CA HIS A 89 -3.01 -2.93 -7.55
C HIS A 89 -2.36 -4.07 -6.76
N LEU A 90 -1.37 -4.72 -7.37
CA LEU A 90 -0.57 -5.75 -6.72
C LEU A 90 0.68 -5.14 -6.12
N TRP A 91 0.99 -5.54 -4.89
CA TRP A 91 2.09 -5.01 -4.12
C TRP A 91 3.11 -6.12 -3.85
N PHE A 92 4.38 -5.87 -4.15
CA PHE A 92 5.47 -6.78 -3.82
C PHE A 92 6.77 -6.03 -3.57
N TYR A 93 7.65 -6.59 -2.73
CA TYR A 93 9.01 -6.12 -2.56
C TYR A 93 9.91 -6.83 -3.58
N LEU A 94 10.56 -6.04 -4.42
CA LEU A 94 11.52 -6.46 -5.42
C LEU A 94 12.95 -6.16 -4.93
N PRO A 95 13.76 -7.18 -4.60
CA PRO A 95 15.16 -6.94 -4.29
C PRO A 95 15.92 -6.47 -5.54
N LYS A 96 17.08 -5.84 -5.32
CA LYS A 96 18.02 -5.56 -6.41
C LYS A 96 18.32 -6.85 -7.17
N THR A 97 18.01 -6.85 -8.47
CA THR A 97 18.09 -8.03 -9.33
C THR A 97 18.79 -7.69 -10.64
N THR A 98 19.36 -8.71 -11.29
CA THR A 98 19.83 -8.64 -12.69
C THR A 98 18.80 -9.19 -13.68
N ALA A 99 17.65 -9.69 -13.21
CA ALA A 99 16.55 -10.08 -14.08
C ALA A 99 16.06 -8.84 -14.85
N GLN A 100 15.84 -9.02 -16.15
CA GLN A 100 15.33 -7.94 -17.02
C GLN A 100 13.81 -7.98 -17.12
N THR A 101 13.20 -9.11 -16.80
CA THR A 101 11.75 -9.31 -16.89
C THR A 101 11.21 -10.06 -15.69
N LEU A 102 9.91 -9.87 -15.44
CA LEU A 102 9.11 -10.68 -14.52
C LEU A 102 7.87 -11.19 -15.23
N GLU A 103 7.34 -12.30 -14.77
CA GLU A 103 6.06 -12.84 -15.21
C GLU A 103 5.00 -12.61 -14.13
N LEU A 104 3.84 -12.10 -14.55
CA LEU A 104 2.63 -12.06 -13.75
C LEU A 104 1.68 -13.15 -14.24
N SER A 105 1.26 -14.03 -13.34
CA SER A 105 0.28 -15.07 -13.64
C SER A 105 -0.91 -15.00 -12.68
N LEU A 106 -2.09 -15.34 -13.18
CA LEU A 106 -3.34 -15.36 -12.44
C LEU A 106 -4.01 -16.71 -12.60
N PHE A 107 -4.49 -17.25 -11.49
CA PHE A 107 -5.15 -18.54 -11.41
C PHE A 107 -6.51 -18.41 -10.73
N ASP A 108 -7.43 -19.31 -11.05
CA ASP A 108 -8.67 -19.49 -10.31
C ASP A 108 -8.45 -20.26 -8.99
N ALA A 109 -9.55 -20.53 -8.27
CA ALA A 109 -9.53 -21.27 -7.00
C ALA A 109 -9.07 -22.73 -7.16
N GLN A 110 -9.15 -23.30 -8.36
CA GLN A 110 -8.73 -24.65 -8.71
C GLN A 110 -7.30 -24.67 -9.27
N MET A 111 -6.60 -23.54 -9.25
CA MET A 111 -5.26 -23.34 -9.82
C MET A 111 -5.21 -23.50 -11.35
N ASN A 112 -6.32 -23.35 -12.05
CA ASN A 112 -6.30 -23.24 -13.51
C ASN A 112 -5.76 -21.86 -13.92
N GLY A 113 -4.82 -21.82 -14.85
CA GLY A 113 -4.27 -20.57 -15.38
C GLY A 113 -5.32 -19.77 -16.15
N LEU A 114 -5.58 -18.55 -15.71
CA LEU A 114 -6.52 -17.62 -16.34
C LEU A 114 -5.83 -16.55 -17.19
N TYR A 115 -4.62 -16.16 -16.78
CA TYR A 115 -3.87 -15.09 -17.43
C TYR A 115 -2.38 -15.21 -17.12
N GLN A 116 -1.55 -14.81 -18.07
CA GLN A 116 -0.11 -14.73 -17.94
C GLN A 116 0.44 -13.61 -18.83
N THR A 117 1.40 -12.85 -18.32
CA THR A 117 2.10 -11.83 -19.10
C THR A 117 3.52 -11.61 -18.59
N THR A 118 4.41 -11.14 -19.45
CA THR A 118 5.78 -10.77 -19.10
C THR A 118 5.93 -9.25 -19.13
N LEU A 119 6.56 -8.70 -18.09
CA LEU A 119 6.77 -7.28 -17.90
C LEU A 119 8.27 -6.98 -17.79
N SER A 120 8.72 -5.89 -18.40
CA SER A 120 10.10 -5.43 -18.29
C SER A 120 10.36 -4.76 -16.94
N ILE A 121 11.44 -5.16 -16.28
CA ILE A 121 11.93 -4.57 -15.03
C ILE A 121 12.82 -3.38 -15.42
N ASN A 122 12.21 -2.22 -15.62
CA ASN A 122 12.93 -0.99 -15.96
C ASN A 122 13.40 -0.30 -14.67
N GLU A 123 14.50 -0.77 -14.09
CA GLU A 123 15.11 -0.25 -12.84
C GLU A 123 14.23 -0.35 -11.58
N TRP A 124 13.19 -1.20 -11.60
CA TRP A 124 12.35 -1.39 -10.43
C TRP A 124 13.16 -2.04 -9.30
N THR A 125 12.98 -1.53 -8.09
CA THR A 125 13.61 -2.06 -6.87
C THR A 125 12.84 -1.55 -5.66
N GLY A 126 12.94 -2.25 -4.53
CA GLY A 126 12.21 -1.89 -3.33
C GLY A 126 10.74 -2.27 -3.44
N LEU A 127 9.85 -1.44 -2.91
CA LEU A 127 8.43 -1.74 -2.99
C LEU A 127 7.84 -1.32 -4.34
N VAL A 128 7.24 -2.28 -5.02
CA VAL A 128 6.62 -2.10 -6.34
C VAL A 128 5.10 -2.06 -6.20
N ASN A 129 4.52 -1.05 -6.85
CA ASN A 129 3.09 -0.94 -7.12
C ASN A 129 2.84 -1.36 -8.57
N LEU A 130 2.30 -2.57 -8.78
CA LEU A 130 1.98 -3.07 -10.11
C LEU A 130 0.48 -2.87 -10.40
N PRO A 131 0.10 -2.02 -11.36
CA PRO A 131 -1.29 -1.91 -11.79
C PRO A 131 -1.79 -3.24 -12.36
N TRP A 132 -3.08 -3.52 -12.18
CA TRP A 132 -3.71 -4.67 -12.81
C TRP A 132 -3.68 -4.51 -14.34
N PRO A 133 -3.13 -5.47 -15.10
CA PRO A 133 -3.10 -5.35 -16.56
C PRO A 133 -4.51 -5.22 -17.16
N GLU A 134 -4.69 -4.31 -18.11
CA GLU A 134 -5.99 -4.12 -18.78
C GLU A 134 -6.44 -5.38 -19.53
N THR A 135 -5.47 -6.13 -20.06
CA THR A 135 -5.63 -7.41 -20.76
C THR A 135 -5.96 -8.59 -19.84
N ALA A 136 -5.76 -8.46 -18.53
CA ALA A 136 -6.14 -9.49 -17.58
C ALA A 136 -7.67 -9.49 -17.35
N PRO A 137 -8.29 -10.63 -17.02
CA PRO A 137 -9.70 -10.66 -16.62
C PRO A 137 -9.91 -9.81 -15.36
N LYS A 138 -11.13 -9.30 -15.19
CA LYS A 138 -11.55 -8.60 -13.98
C LYS A 138 -11.84 -9.60 -12.87
N LEU A 139 -11.63 -9.19 -11.63
CA LEU A 139 -12.04 -9.97 -10.47
C LEU A 139 -13.56 -9.92 -10.29
N HIS A 140 -14.17 -11.09 -10.24
CA HIS A 140 -15.58 -11.22 -9.90
C HIS A 140 -15.79 -11.16 -8.38
N HIS A 141 -16.95 -10.66 -7.97
CA HIS A 141 -17.33 -10.62 -6.56
C HIS A 141 -17.34 -12.01 -5.94
N ASN A 142 -16.80 -12.11 -4.73
CA ASN A 142 -16.77 -13.29 -3.89
C ASN A 142 -16.07 -14.52 -4.50
N GLN A 143 -15.28 -14.34 -5.56
CA GLN A 143 -14.44 -15.38 -6.14
C GLN A 143 -12.96 -15.18 -5.74
N PRO A 144 -12.31 -16.19 -5.13
CA PRO A 144 -10.89 -16.11 -4.82
C PRO A 144 -10.05 -16.46 -6.05
N TYR A 145 -8.97 -15.71 -6.22
CA TYR A 145 -7.97 -15.90 -7.27
C TYR A 145 -6.59 -15.98 -6.62
N TYR A 146 -5.66 -16.67 -7.25
CA TYR A 146 -4.27 -16.70 -6.83
C TYR A 146 -3.43 -15.98 -7.87
N TRP A 147 -2.68 -14.96 -7.46
CA TRP A 147 -1.75 -14.26 -8.35
C TRP A 147 -0.32 -14.62 -7.97
N THR A 148 0.57 -14.67 -8.96
CA THR A 148 2.00 -14.85 -8.75
C THR A 148 2.83 -13.85 -9.54
N ILE A 149 4.00 -13.53 -9.00
CA ILE A 149 5.08 -12.83 -9.68
C ILE A 149 6.29 -13.75 -9.67
N ALA A 150 6.83 -14.02 -10.86
CA ALA A 150 8.05 -14.80 -11.05
C ALA A 150 9.16 -13.92 -11.66
N LEU A 151 10.31 -13.80 -10.99
CA LEU A 151 11.48 -13.14 -11.58
C LEU A 151 12.13 -14.06 -12.60
N ILE A 152 12.27 -13.56 -13.83
CA ILE A 152 12.85 -14.31 -14.93
C ILE A 152 14.39 -14.23 -14.85
N CYS A 153 15.01 -15.14 -14.08
CA CYS A 153 16.47 -15.17 -13.93
C CYS A 153 17.21 -15.67 -15.18
N ASN A 154 16.72 -16.77 -15.77
CA ASN A 154 17.25 -17.36 -17.00
C ASN A 154 16.09 -17.69 -17.94
N PRO A 155 15.89 -16.95 -19.04
CA PRO A 155 14.80 -17.19 -19.98
C PRO A 155 14.82 -18.57 -20.65
N ARG A 156 15.99 -19.23 -20.70
CA ARG A 156 16.14 -20.58 -21.30
C ARG A 156 15.92 -21.70 -20.30
N ASP A 157 16.02 -21.41 -19.01
CA ASP A 157 15.80 -22.37 -17.92
C ASP A 157 15.16 -21.65 -16.73
N ARG A 158 13.87 -21.92 -16.53
CA ARG A 158 13.02 -21.23 -15.56
C ARG A 158 13.04 -21.92 -14.18
N THR A 159 13.87 -22.96 -14.00
CA THR A 159 13.91 -23.79 -12.78
C THR A 159 14.31 -22.98 -11.54
N ASP A 160 15.11 -21.93 -11.70
CA ASP A 160 15.65 -21.11 -10.62
C ASP A 160 14.87 -19.81 -10.35
N ASP A 161 13.66 -19.68 -10.90
CA ASP A 161 12.87 -18.47 -10.74
C ASP A 161 12.47 -18.22 -9.29
N TRP A 162 12.51 -16.94 -8.91
CA TRP A 162 11.94 -16.52 -7.65
C TRP A 162 10.46 -16.25 -7.86
N VAL A 163 9.61 -17.07 -7.24
CA VAL A 163 8.16 -16.94 -7.34
C VAL A 163 7.58 -16.55 -5.99
N VAL A 164 6.75 -15.51 -5.98
CA VAL A 164 5.92 -15.13 -4.84
C VAL A 164 4.49 -14.93 -5.30
N GLY A 165 3.54 -15.00 -4.39
CA GLY A 165 2.13 -14.83 -4.73
C GLY A 165 1.24 -14.72 -3.51
N GLY A 166 -0.04 -14.55 -3.76
CA GLY A 166 -1.04 -14.42 -2.72
C GLY A 166 -2.44 -14.68 -3.24
N TRP A 167 -3.32 -15.08 -2.31
CA TRP A 167 -4.75 -15.13 -2.59
C TRP A 167 -5.34 -13.73 -2.55
N ILE A 168 -6.23 -13.44 -3.50
CA ILE A 168 -6.98 -12.19 -3.57
C ILE A 168 -8.44 -12.48 -3.87
N LYS A 169 -9.35 -11.74 -3.24
CA LYS A 169 -10.79 -11.87 -3.47
C LYS A 169 -11.44 -10.50 -3.47
N ARG A 170 -12.23 -10.25 -4.52
CA ARG A 170 -13.06 -9.05 -4.58
C ARG A 170 -14.29 -9.21 -3.69
N VAL A 171 -14.56 -8.21 -2.86
CA VAL A 171 -15.74 -8.13 -1.99
C VAL A 171 -16.53 -6.86 -2.31
N GLU A 172 -17.78 -6.80 -1.83
CA GLU A 172 -18.56 -5.58 -1.88
C GLU A 172 -18.09 -4.58 -0.82
N LEU A 173 -18.23 -3.29 -1.11
CA LEU A 173 -17.98 -2.26 -0.12
C LEU A 173 -19.13 -2.25 0.89
N ASP A 174 -18.84 -2.64 2.13
CA ASP A 174 -19.82 -2.62 3.22
C ASP A 174 -20.41 -1.22 3.42
N GLN A 175 -21.73 -1.13 3.62
CA GLN A 175 -22.44 0.14 3.80
C GLN A 175 -21.90 0.93 5.01
N LYS A 176 -21.55 0.26 6.11
CA LYS A 176 -20.97 0.96 7.28
C LYS A 176 -19.59 1.51 6.96
N LEU A 177 -18.77 0.76 6.23
CA LEU A 177 -17.48 1.24 5.75
C LEU A 177 -17.66 2.43 4.78
N SER A 178 -18.60 2.35 3.85
CA SER A 178 -18.91 3.46 2.93
C SER A 178 -19.34 4.73 3.67
N ALA A 179 -20.17 4.60 4.71
CA ALA A 179 -20.58 5.73 5.53
C ALA A 179 -19.40 6.32 6.32
N ALA A 180 -18.54 5.48 6.90
CA ALA A 180 -17.34 5.92 7.62
C ALA A 180 -16.33 6.64 6.71
N LEU A 181 -16.16 6.17 5.47
CA LEU A 181 -15.30 6.80 4.47
C LEU A 181 -15.81 8.17 4.00
N ALA A 182 -17.10 8.45 4.15
CA ALA A 182 -17.71 9.72 3.76
C ALA A 182 -17.63 10.80 4.86
N ALA A 183 -17.15 10.46 6.06
CA ALA A 183 -16.97 11.42 7.15
C ALA A 183 -15.86 12.44 6.83
N THR A 184 -16.03 13.67 7.28
CA THR A 184 -15.08 14.78 7.03
C THR A 184 -13.66 14.49 7.55
N ASP A 185 -13.57 13.78 8.67
CA ASP A 185 -12.34 13.41 9.38
C ASP A 185 -11.92 11.96 9.14
N ALA A 186 -12.43 11.33 8.07
CA ALA A 186 -12.16 9.93 7.78
C ALA A 186 -10.66 9.65 7.63
N ASP A 187 -10.18 8.60 8.31
CA ASP A 187 -8.90 7.97 8.03
C ASP A 187 -9.09 6.71 7.18
N PRO A 188 -9.10 6.84 5.83
CA PRO A 188 -9.39 5.72 4.94
C PRO A 188 -8.35 4.60 5.08
N ILE A 189 -7.09 4.90 5.43
CA ILE A 189 -6.06 3.87 5.57
C ILE A 189 -6.43 2.94 6.72
N SER A 190 -6.71 3.49 7.90
CA SER A 190 -7.12 2.69 9.05
C SER A 190 -8.44 1.96 8.81
N LEU A 191 -9.43 2.63 8.21
CA LEU A 191 -10.73 2.03 7.91
C LEU A 191 -10.62 0.83 6.97
N TYR A 192 -9.81 0.92 5.90
CA TYR A 192 -9.59 -0.21 4.99
C TYR A 192 -8.82 -1.36 5.65
N MET A 193 -7.76 -1.06 6.42
CA MET A 193 -6.97 -2.07 7.13
C MET A 193 -7.82 -2.89 8.10
N GLN A 194 -8.69 -2.24 8.89
CA GLN A 194 -9.61 -2.91 9.83
C GLN A 194 -10.59 -3.86 9.14
N ARG A 195 -10.83 -3.68 7.84
CA ARG A 195 -11.71 -4.55 7.04
C ARG A 195 -10.94 -5.56 6.18
N GLY A 196 -9.61 -5.63 6.32
CA GLY A 196 -8.78 -6.52 5.52
C GLY A 196 -8.67 -6.08 4.05
N LEU A 197 -8.98 -4.83 3.72
CA LEU A 197 -8.84 -4.23 2.39
C LEU A 197 -7.43 -3.67 2.21
N TRP A 198 -6.45 -4.57 2.28
CA TRP A 198 -5.01 -4.26 2.32
C TRP A 198 -4.53 -3.55 1.05
N HIS A 199 -5.08 -3.93 -0.10
CA HIS A 199 -4.68 -3.35 -1.39
C HIS A 199 -5.10 -1.88 -1.51
N GLU A 200 -6.28 -1.53 -1.02
CA GLU A 200 -6.79 -0.16 -0.95
C GLU A 200 -5.95 0.69 0.01
N ALA A 201 -5.71 0.18 1.22
CA ALA A 201 -4.91 0.88 2.22
C ALA A 201 -3.48 1.17 1.74
N LEU A 202 -2.80 0.18 1.15
CA LEU A 202 -1.46 0.33 0.57
C LEU A 202 -1.45 1.35 -0.57
N SER A 203 -2.46 1.32 -1.43
CA SER A 203 -2.56 2.26 -2.55
C SER A 203 -2.67 3.70 -2.08
N ILE A 204 -3.58 3.97 -1.15
CA ILE A 204 -3.77 5.31 -0.57
C ILE A 204 -2.52 5.77 0.17
N LEU A 205 -1.93 4.90 1.00
CA LEU A 205 -0.74 5.23 1.75
C LEU A 205 0.45 5.53 0.82
N SER A 206 0.62 4.76 -0.24
CA SER A 206 1.69 4.99 -1.22
C SER A 206 1.54 6.33 -1.94
N GLU A 207 0.30 6.70 -2.28
CA GLU A 207 -0.01 7.96 -2.95
C GLU A 207 0.25 9.14 -2.03
N ARG A 208 -0.29 9.10 -0.80
CA ARG A 208 -0.05 10.14 0.20
C ARG A 208 1.43 10.31 0.49
N ARG A 209 2.19 9.22 0.62
CA ARG A 209 3.65 9.30 0.81
C ARG A 209 4.41 9.96 -0.33
N ARG A 210 3.95 9.83 -1.58
CA ARG A 210 4.55 10.53 -2.72
C ARG A 210 4.24 12.02 -2.70
N ASN A 211 3.04 12.38 -2.25
CA ASN A 211 2.58 13.77 -2.22
C ASN A 211 3.05 14.51 -0.95
N GLU A 212 3.31 13.79 0.14
CA GLU A 212 3.71 14.30 1.45
C GLU A 212 4.95 13.55 1.99
N PRO A 213 6.12 13.68 1.33
CA PRO A 213 7.30 12.89 1.66
C PRO A 213 7.86 13.13 3.08
N GLU A 214 7.67 14.34 3.62
CA GLU A 214 8.14 14.75 4.96
C GLU A 214 7.16 14.38 6.09
N ASN A 215 6.01 13.77 5.77
CA ASN A 215 5.03 13.38 6.77
C ASN A 215 5.48 12.13 7.53
N SER A 216 6.05 12.34 8.73
CA SER A 216 6.58 11.28 9.59
C SER A 216 5.53 10.28 10.08
N ALA A 217 4.25 10.67 10.17
CA ALA A 217 3.17 9.78 10.53
C ALA A 217 2.92 8.74 9.42
N LEU A 218 2.88 9.15 8.15
CA LEU A 218 2.78 8.24 7.02
C LEU A 218 4.01 7.32 6.93
N ALA A 219 5.20 7.86 7.24
CA ALA A 219 6.42 7.04 7.31
C ALA A 219 6.34 5.95 8.38
N THR A 220 5.75 6.27 9.54
CA THR A 220 5.54 5.33 10.64
C THR A 220 4.52 4.25 10.28
N ILE A 221 3.38 4.61 9.69
CA ILE A 221 2.35 3.65 9.26
C ILE A 221 2.93 2.69 8.23
N TRP A 222 3.69 3.20 7.27
CA TRP A 222 4.37 2.39 6.27
C TRP A 222 5.33 1.38 6.89
N ALA A 223 6.19 1.82 7.81
CA ALA A 223 7.12 0.93 8.49
C ALA A 223 6.39 -0.18 9.28
N LYS A 224 5.26 0.16 9.93
CA LYS A 224 4.43 -0.83 10.64
C LYS A 224 3.76 -1.82 9.70
N ILE A 225 3.23 -1.37 8.55
CA ILE A 225 2.66 -2.29 7.56
C ILE A 225 3.74 -3.24 7.05
N LEU A 226 4.91 -2.71 6.68
CA LEU A 226 6.06 -3.53 6.31
C LEU A 226 6.47 -4.49 7.45
N GLN A 227 6.31 -4.11 8.71
CA GLN A 227 6.59 -4.98 9.85
C GLN A 227 5.62 -6.15 9.96
N ALA A 228 4.32 -5.89 9.81
CA ALA A 228 3.26 -6.90 9.90
C ALA A 228 3.42 -8.00 8.85
N ILE A 229 4.04 -7.67 7.71
CA ILE A 229 4.37 -8.61 6.66
C ILE A 229 5.85 -9.02 6.67
N ASP A 230 6.56 -8.85 7.79
CA ASP A 230 7.95 -9.26 8.02
C ASP A 230 8.95 -8.76 6.94
N LEU A 231 8.91 -7.45 6.64
CA LEU A 231 9.85 -6.74 5.76
C LEU A 231 10.80 -5.79 6.52
N THR A 232 10.72 -5.72 7.85
CA THR A 232 11.25 -4.59 8.65
C THR A 232 12.72 -4.57 9.00
N THR A 233 13.55 -5.49 8.52
CA THR A 233 15.00 -5.26 8.69
C THR A 233 15.50 -4.34 7.57
N HIS A 234 15.27 -3.02 7.79
CA HIS A 234 16.00 -1.84 7.27
C HIS A 234 15.53 -1.08 6.00
N LEU A 235 14.23 -1.04 5.68
CA LEU A 235 13.71 -0.18 4.58
C LEU A 235 13.50 1.28 4.98
N SER A 236 14.48 1.91 5.66
CA SER A 236 14.38 3.32 6.07
C SER A 236 14.72 4.33 4.97
N ALA A 237 14.83 3.92 3.69
CA ALA A 237 15.20 4.86 2.62
C ALA A 237 14.76 4.46 1.18
N ALA A 238 13.86 3.49 1.00
CA ALA A 238 13.45 3.10 -0.37
C ALA A 238 12.34 4.01 -0.89
N SER A 239 12.68 4.86 -1.85
CA SER A 239 11.78 5.66 -2.66
C SER A 239 10.77 4.78 -3.39
N THR A 240 9.48 5.06 -3.22
CA THR A 240 8.40 4.43 -3.99
C THR A 240 8.59 4.80 -5.47
N THR A 241 9.05 3.85 -6.30
CA THR A 241 9.10 4.03 -7.75
C THR A 241 7.67 3.94 -8.28
N SER A 242 7.08 5.08 -8.64
CA SER A 242 5.80 5.13 -9.32
C SER A 242 6.03 4.92 -10.81
N ASN A 243 5.48 3.86 -11.39
CA ASN A 243 5.45 3.72 -12.84
C ASN A 243 4.21 4.42 -13.40
N LYS A 244 4.38 5.15 -14.50
CA LYS A 244 3.31 5.84 -15.24
C LYS A 244 2.98 5.05 -16.49
#